data_AF-A0A015L056-F1
#
_entry.id   AF-A0A015L056-F1
#
_cell.length_a   1.000
_cell.length_b   1.000
_cell.length_c   1.000
_cell.angle_alpha   90.00
_cell.angle_beta   90.00
_cell.angle_gamma   90.00
#
_symmetry.space_group_name_H-M   'P 1'
#
loop_
_entity.id
_entity.type
_entity.pdbx_description
1 polymer ?
#
loop_
_entity_poly.entity_id
_entity_poly.type
_entity_poly.pdbx_seq_one_letter_code
_entity_poly.pdbx_strand_id
1 'polypeptide(L)'
;MDKITLNCLIVPIGKLMNIPCVKVMQAITVEKDESYIMLEATIQSRLGVEIPLKLCIIQAGSNSEKVMDSSTPISDYFTEEPKAEHFHITVYPRSE
;
A
#
# COMPACT_ATOMS: atom_id res chain seq x y z
N MET A 1 18.99 5.87 7.14
CA MET A 1 17.68 5.86 6.44
C MET A 1 16.99 4.58 6.85
N ASP A 2 15.92 4.74 7.62
CA ASP A 2 15.18 3.60 8.15
C ASP A 2 14.19 3.13 7.10
N LYS A 3 14.19 1.82 6.86
CA LYS A 3 13.28 1.18 5.92
C LYS A 3 12.14 0.52 6.67
N ILE A 4 11.02 0.37 5.99
CA ILE A 4 9.85 -0.33 6.50
C ILE A 4 9.35 -1.28 5.43
N THR A 5 8.96 -2.49 5.84
CA THR A 5 8.36 -3.47 4.93
C THR A 5 6.87 -3.59 5.24
N LEU A 6 6.06 -3.33 4.23
CA LEU A 6 4.60 -3.29 4.31
C LEU A 6 4.01 -4.38 3.44
N ASN A 7 3.27 -5.29 4.06
CA ASN A 7 2.40 -6.22 3.33
C ASN A 7 1.19 -5.46 2.75
N CYS A 8 1.13 -5.39 1.43
CA CYS A 8 0.05 -4.83 0.65
C CYS A 8 -0.87 -5.93 0.12
N LEU A 9 -2.18 -5.69 0.24
CA LEU A 9 -3.23 -6.48 -0.38
C LEU A 9 -3.81 -5.69 -1.56
N ILE A 10 -3.66 -6.22 -2.77
CA ILE A 10 -4.22 -5.62 -3.98
C ILE A 10 -5.61 -6.17 -4.21
N VAL A 11 -6.61 -5.30 -4.31
CA VAL A 11 -8.00 -5.71 -4.54
C VAL A 11 -8.26 -5.81 -6.04
N PRO A 12 -8.47 -7.02 -6.59
CA PRO A 12 -8.58 -7.23 -8.03
C PRO A 12 -9.99 -6.84 -8.51
N ILE A 13 -10.25 -5.54 -8.58
CA ILE A 13 -11.50 -4.95 -9.07
C ILE A 13 -11.20 -3.93 -10.17
N GLY A 14 -12.18 -3.62 -11.02
CA GLY A 14 -12.06 -2.61 -12.08
C GLY A 14 -10.80 -2.80 -12.95
N LYS A 15 -9.97 -1.75 -13.06
CA LYS A 15 -8.72 -1.78 -13.84
C LYS A 15 -7.64 -2.73 -13.25
N LEU A 16 -7.86 -3.32 -12.06
CA LEU A 16 -6.99 -4.33 -11.45
C LEU A 16 -7.54 -5.77 -11.57
N MET A 17 -8.67 -6.01 -12.24
CA MET A 17 -9.28 -7.36 -12.35
C MET A 17 -8.33 -8.44 -12.91
N ASN A 18 -7.42 -8.06 -13.81
CA ASN A 18 -6.56 -8.99 -14.54
C ASN A 18 -5.14 -9.12 -13.95
N ILE A 19 -4.90 -8.62 -12.73
CA ILE A 19 -3.58 -8.80 -12.10
C ILE A 19 -3.34 -10.28 -11.80
N PRO A 20 -2.10 -10.79 -12.01
CA PRO A 20 -1.77 -12.15 -11.62
C PRO A 20 -1.99 -12.38 -10.12
N CYS A 21 -2.53 -13.53 -9.72
CA CYS A 21 -2.77 -13.87 -8.31
C CYS A 21 -1.50 -13.75 -7.45
N VAL A 22 -0.33 -14.05 -8.02
CA VAL A 22 0.98 -13.89 -7.36
C VAL A 22 1.32 -12.45 -7.00
N LYS A 23 0.64 -11.46 -7.60
CA LYS A 23 0.79 -10.02 -7.32
C LYS A 23 -0.32 -9.48 -6.41
N VAL A 24 -1.30 -10.28 -6.01
CA VAL A 24 -2.39 -9.85 -5.11
C VAL A 24 -1.85 -9.59 -3.70
N MET A 25 -0.90 -10.41 -3.24
CA MET A 25 -0.24 -10.23 -1.95
C MET A 25 1.23 -9.88 -2.20
N GLN A 26 1.67 -8.72 -1.71
CA GLN A 26 3.02 -8.25 -1.95
C GLN A 26 3.62 -7.62 -0.70
N ALA A 27 4.85 -7.96 -0.36
CA ALA A 27 5.64 -7.25 0.64
C ALA A 27 6.47 -6.17 -0.06
N ILE A 28 6.28 -4.91 0.32
CA ILE A 28 6.94 -3.75 -0.29
C ILE A 28 7.82 -3.06 0.75
N THR A 29 9.09 -2.87 0.42
CA THR A 29 10.05 -2.17 1.28
C THR A 29 10.30 -0.77 0.72
N VAL A 30 10.08 0.24 1.56
CA VAL A 30 10.22 1.67 1.25
C VAL A 30 10.96 2.37 2.39
N GLU A 31 11.44 3.59 2.15
CA GLU A 31 12.01 4.40 3.23
C GLU A 31 10.89 4.96 4.11
N LYS A 32 11.10 5.07 5.43
CA LYS A 32 10.08 5.54 6.37
C LYS A 32 9.65 6.99 6.12
N ASP A 33 10.56 7.81 5.60
CA ASP A 33 10.33 9.22 5.29
C ASP A 33 9.79 9.44 3.87
N GLU A 34 9.59 8.36 3.09
CA GLU A 34 8.97 8.46 1.76
C GLU A 34 7.50 8.88 1.86
N SER A 35 7.04 9.55 0.81
CA SER A 35 5.66 9.98 0.67
C SER A 35 4.79 8.88 0.06
N TYR A 36 3.48 9.04 0.23
CA TYR A 36 2.45 8.27 -0.48
C TYR A 36 2.74 8.07 -1.98
N ILE A 37 3.23 9.12 -2.66
CA ILE A 37 3.45 9.11 -4.11
C ILE A 37 4.52 8.10 -4.48
N MET A 38 5.58 7.99 -3.68
CA MET A 38 6.66 7.03 -3.91
C MET A 38 6.19 5.59 -3.66
N LEU A 39 5.37 5.39 -2.64
CA LEU A 39 4.76 4.08 -2.37
C LEU A 39 3.80 3.67 -3.49
N GLU A 40 2.95 4.58 -3.96
CA GLU A 40 2.04 4.35 -5.09
C GLU A 40 2.83 3.98 -6.36
N ALA A 41 3.87 4.75 -6.70
CA ALA A 41 4.71 4.48 -7.86
C ALA A 41 5.42 3.12 -7.76
N THR A 42 5.87 2.74 -6.56
CA THR A 42 6.48 1.43 -6.31
C THR A 42 5.49 0.29 -6.53
N ILE A 43 4.25 0.44 -6.05
CA ILE A 43 3.17 -0.54 -6.26
C ILE A 43 2.83 -0.64 -7.75
N GLN A 44 2.64 0.49 -8.44
CA GLN A 44 2.36 0.56 -9.87
C GLN A 44 3.42 -0.17 -10.70
N SER A 45 4.70 0.11 -10.43
CA SER A 45 5.84 -0.52 -11.09
C SER A 45 5.83 -2.05 -10.92
N ARG A 46 5.61 -2.54 -9.69
CA ARG A 46 5.53 -3.98 -9.42
C ARG A 46 4.32 -4.64 -10.09
N LEU A 47 3.19 -3.95 -10.12
CA LEU A 47 1.99 -4.41 -10.80
C LEU A 47 2.17 -4.42 -12.33
N GLY A 48 2.98 -3.51 -12.88
CA GLY A 48 3.08 -3.27 -14.31
C GLY A 48 1.86 -2.51 -14.84
N VAL A 49 1.35 -1.56 -14.06
CA VAL A 49 0.17 -0.75 -14.39
C VAL A 49 0.49 0.73 -14.23
N GLU A 50 -0.10 1.57 -15.08
CA GLU A 50 0.06 3.04 -15.05
C GLU A 50 -1.23 3.75 -14.59
N ILE A 51 -2.07 3.04 -13.83
CA ILE A 51 -3.34 3.58 -13.35
C ILE A 51 -3.16 4.23 -11.97
N PRO A 52 -3.87 5.32 -11.66
CA PRO A 52 -3.90 5.86 -10.31
C PRO A 52 -4.48 4.85 -9.31
N LEU A 53 -3.88 4.78 -8.12
CA LEU A 53 -4.26 3.88 -7.04
C LEU A 53 -4.78 4.66 -5.83
N LYS A 54 -5.63 4.00 -5.06
CA LYS A 54 -6.09 4.44 -3.75
C LYS A 54 -5.49 3.50 -2.71
N LEU A 55 -4.58 4.03 -1.89
CA LEU A 55 -3.96 3.28 -0.79
C LEU A 55 -4.73 3.54 0.51
N CYS A 56 -5.16 2.47 1.15
CA CYS A 56 -5.81 2.51 2.46
C CYS A 56 -4.93 1.81 3.49
N ILE A 57 -4.62 2.46 4.62
CA ILE A 57 -4.00 1.81 5.77
C ILE A 57 -5.04 1.01 6.55
N ILE A 58 -4.65 -0.19 6.99
CA ILE A 58 -5.35 -0.99 7.98
C ILE A 58 -4.79 -0.60 9.35
N GLN A 59 -5.58 0.07 10.18
CA GLN A 59 -5.09 0.52 11.49
C GLN A 59 -4.90 -0.66 12.42
N ALA A 60 -3.74 -0.73 13.08
CA ALA A 60 -3.45 -1.77 14.06
C ALA A 60 -4.49 -1.73 15.20
N GLY A 61 -5.18 -2.85 15.43
CA GLY A 61 -6.21 -2.96 16.46
C GLY A 61 -7.60 -2.49 16.05
N SER A 62 -7.81 -2.06 14.80
CA SER A 62 -9.13 -1.80 14.24
C SER A 62 -9.38 -2.62 12.98
N ASN A 63 -10.64 -2.97 12.71
CA ASN A 63 -11.04 -3.62 11.47
C ASN A 63 -11.42 -2.60 10.38
N SER A 64 -10.95 -1.34 10.51
CA SER A 64 -11.33 -0.25 9.62
C SER A 64 -10.16 0.19 8.74
N GLU A 65 -10.44 0.35 7.45
CA GLU A 65 -9.52 0.96 6.50
C GLU A 65 -9.62 2.49 6.53
N LYS A 66 -8.47 3.18 6.47
CA LYS A 66 -8.40 4.64 6.30
C LYS A 66 -7.59 4.99 5.06
N VAL A 67 -8.09 5.89 4.21
CA VAL A 67 -7.35 6.37 3.05
C VAL A 67 -6.11 7.13 3.51
N MET A 68 -4.96 6.84 2.92
CA MET A 68 -3.72 7.56 3.20
C MET A 68 -3.75 8.95 2.55
N ASP A 69 -3.15 9.92 3.22
CA ASP A 69 -2.99 11.30 2.75
C ASP A 69 -1.67 11.41 1.99
N SER A 70 -1.69 12.10 0.84
CA SER A 70 -0.51 12.24 -0.01
C SER A 70 0.63 13.06 0.62
N SER A 71 0.31 13.91 1.58
CA SER A 71 1.24 14.81 2.27
C SER A 71 1.81 14.25 3.56
N THR A 72 1.26 13.14 4.05
CA THR A 72 1.70 12.50 5.30
C THR A 72 2.78 11.45 5.01
N PRO A 73 3.94 11.49 5.69
CA PRO A 73 4.99 10.49 5.52
C PRO A 73 4.55 9.13 6.06
N ILE A 74 5.17 8.06 5.56
CA ILE A 74 4.82 6.69 5.95
C ILE A 74 5.07 6.45 7.45
N SER A 75 6.11 7.06 8.03
CA SER A 75 6.46 6.98 9.45
C SER A 75 5.33 7.42 10.38
N ASP A 76 4.53 8.42 10.01
CA ASP A 76 3.39 8.89 10.82
C ASP A 76 2.26 7.86 10.91
N TYR A 77 2.19 6.96 9.94
CA TYR A 77 1.20 5.87 9.91
C TYR A 77 1.67 4.62 10.65
N PHE A 78 2.97 4.40 10.74
CA PHE A 78 3.59 3.21 11.31
C PHE A 78 4.62 3.59 12.37
N THR A 79 4.15 4.00 13.54
CA THR A 79 4.98 4.39 14.70
C THR A 79 5.70 3.20 15.33
N GLU A 80 5.16 1.99 15.15
CA GLU A 80 5.77 0.73 15.57
C GLU A 80 6.17 -0.10 14.35
N GLU A 81 7.07 -1.07 14.56
CA GLU A 81 7.46 -1.99 13.50
C GLU A 81 6.24 -2.83 13.05
N PRO A 82 5.88 -2.81 11.76
CA PRO A 82 4.74 -3.57 11.26
C PRO A 82 4.93 -5.08 11.46
N LYS A 83 3.86 -5.77 11.85
CA LYS A 83 3.89 -7.20 12.11
C LYS A 83 3.82 -7.99 10.80
N ALA A 84 4.75 -8.90 10.59
CA ALA A 84 4.88 -9.64 9.32
C ALA A 84 3.65 -10.49 8.97
N GLU A 85 2.85 -10.88 9.95
CA GLU A 85 1.61 -11.65 9.79
C GLU A 85 0.38 -10.81 9.37
N HIS A 86 0.47 -9.47 9.40
CA HIS A 86 -0.65 -8.59 9.07
C HIS A 86 -0.55 -8.01 7.67
N PHE A 87 -1.69 -7.74 7.05
CA PHE A 87 -1.76 -6.77 5.97
C PHE A 87 -1.79 -5.37 6.57
N HIS A 88 -1.06 -4.46 5.94
CA HIS A 88 -0.90 -3.09 6.41
C HIS A 88 -1.62 -2.11 5.50
N ILE A 89 -1.67 -2.42 4.21
CA ILE A 89 -2.25 -1.55 3.19
C ILE A 89 -3.15 -2.35 2.27
N THR A 90 -4.35 -1.84 2.02
CA THR A 90 -5.21 -2.30 0.94
C THR A 90 -5.11 -1.33 -0.24
N VAL A 91 -4.97 -1.89 -1.45
CA VAL A 91 -4.76 -1.13 -2.69
C VAL A 91 -5.95 -1.34 -3.61
N TYR A 92 -6.59 -0.24 -3.99
CA TYR A 92 -7.70 -0.21 -4.95
C TYR A 92 -7.29 0.58 -6.19
N PRO A 93 -7.89 0.33 -7.37
CA PRO A 93 -7.85 1.33 -8.43
C PRO A 93 -8.54 2.60 -7.92
N ARG A 94 -7.96 3.78 -8.15
CA ARG A 94 -8.68 5.03 -7.89
C ARG A 94 -9.75 5.17 -8.99
N SER A 95 -11.02 5.20 -8.60
CA SER A 95 -12.11 5.50 -9.52
C SER A 95 -11.90 6.89 -10.12
N GLU A 96 -12.14 7.03 -11.42
CA GLU A 96 -12.33 8.34 -12.07
C GLU A 96 -13.62 9.00 -11.57
#